data_AF-A0A7V5J466-F1
#
_entry.id   AF-A0A7V5J466-F1
#
_cell.length_a   1.000
_cell.length_b   1.000
_cell.length_c   1.000
_cell.angle_alpha   90.00
_cell.angle_beta   90.00
_cell.angle_gamma   90.00
#
_symmetry.space_group_name_H-M   'P 1'
#
loop_
_entity.id
_entity.type
_entity.pdbx_description
1 polymer ?
#
loop_
_entity_poly.entity_id
_entity_poly.type
_entity_poly.pdbx_seq_one_letter_code
_entity_poly.pdbx_strand_id
1 'polypeptide(L)'
;LFLLLALPYGLYYIFEHVTGTSTAPLAQQKETPKPMSELHTQGSIDPSENNQTEKLKSLPKEEKESDEVMLSPTIPIVDLEREKRKDKTAEKQRYVAQKKREHKAQQSQKLVKAKASVALTPQELAVIQGKDFPREKKTISFQTSNAGYIDVMKQKFAQNKNPREALLLAKAFYKSGEYAQAEEWALRANSLDKDLAESWFVFAKAKAKMGKHQEALKVLSSYYKSSKSPKAKELITKIKTRSI
;
A
#
# COMPACT_ATOMS: atom_id res chain seq x y z
N LEU A 1 2.91 -25.88 -68.48
CA LEU A 1 2.12 -26.88 -67.74
C LEU A 1 1.74 -26.26 -66.40
N PHE A 2 0.48 -25.84 -66.22
CA PHE A 2 -0.01 -25.23 -64.98
C PHE A 2 -0.64 -26.31 -64.09
N LEU A 3 -0.39 -26.28 -62.78
CA LEU A 3 -1.36 -26.73 -61.77
C LEU A 3 -1.03 -26.18 -60.38
N LEU A 4 -1.53 -24.97 -60.14
CA LEU A 4 -1.87 -24.47 -58.81
C LEU A 4 -3.07 -25.29 -58.31
N LEU A 5 -3.01 -25.83 -57.09
CA LEU A 5 -4.19 -26.39 -56.42
C LEU A 5 -4.37 -25.73 -55.05
N ALA A 6 -5.35 -24.86 -54.98
CA ALA A 6 -5.81 -24.22 -53.76
C ALA A 6 -7.10 -24.90 -53.28
N LEU A 7 -7.18 -25.16 -51.97
CA LEU A 7 -8.38 -25.16 -51.10
C LEU A 7 -9.55 -26.13 -51.49
N PRO A 8 -10.29 -26.67 -50.50
CA PRO A 8 -11.33 -25.89 -49.83
C PRO A 8 -11.45 -26.08 -48.31
N TYR A 9 -11.83 -25.00 -47.63
CA TYR A 9 -12.62 -25.06 -46.39
C TYR A 9 -14.09 -25.38 -46.76
N GLY A 10 -14.78 -26.24 -46.00
CA GLY A 10 -16.24 -26.36 -46.09
C GLY A 10 -16.83 -27.59 -45.40
N LEU A 11 -18.14 -27.50 -45.07
CA LEU A 11 -19.03 -28.57 -44.55
C LEU A 11 -18.76 -28.94 -43.07
N TYR A 12 -19.40 -28.35 -42.05
CA TYR A 12 -20.84 -28.12 -41.75
C TYR A 12 -21.64 -29.40 -41.44
N TYR A 13 -22.14 -29.46 -40.19
CA TYR A 13 -23.36 -30.14 -39.70
C TYR A 13 -23.61 -31.64 -39.94
N ILE A 14 -23.74 -32.38 -38.84
CA ILE A 14 -24.82 -33.38 -38.65
C ILE A 14 -25.46 -33.16 -37.26
N PHE A 15 -26.78 -33.26 -37.21
CA PHE A 15 -27.65 -33.01 -36.06
C PHE A 15 -28.77 -34.06 -36.10
N GLU A 16 -28.92 -34.86 -35.04
CA GLU A 16 -30.08 -35.69 -34.66
C GLU A 16 -29.83 -36.24 -33.24
N HIS A 17 -30.80 -36.64 -32.42
CA HIS A 17 -32.11 -36.09 -32.11
C HIS A 17 -32.52 -36.70 -30.75
N VAL A 18 -33.02 -35.91 -29.79
CA VAL A 18 -33.78 -36.42 -28.63
C VAL A 18 -35.07 -35.59 -28.52
N THR A 19 -36.19 -36.31 -28.48
CA THR A 19 -37.57 -35.81 -28.36
C THR A 19 -37.82 -35.25 -26.95
N GLY A 20 -38.82 -34.41 -26.66
CA GLY A 20 -39.93 -33.90 -27.47
C GLY A 20 -41.25 -33.92 -26.66
N THR A 21 -41.81 -32.74 -26.36
CA THR A 21 -43.05 -32.35 -25.57
C THR A 21 -42.66 -31.30 -24.50
N SER A 22 -43.47 -30.37 -23.97
CA SER A 22 -44.59 -29.50 -24.45
C SER A 22 -44.85 -28.45 -23.34
N THR A 23 -45.28 -27.17 -23.49
CA THR A 23 -45.74 -26.36 -24.64
C THR A 23 -45.52 -24.84 -24.39
N ALA A 24 -45.80 -24.01 -25.42
CA ALA A 24 -46.17 -22.57 -25.50
C ALA A 24 -46.59 -21.73 -24.25
N PRO A 25 -46.60 -20.36 -24.32
CA PRO A 25 -45.80 -19.45 -25.19
C PRO A 25 -45.39 -18.06 -24.59
N LEU A 26 -44.62 -17.30 -25.38
CA LEU A 26 -44.56 -15.83 -25.54
C LEU A 26 -44.34 -14.87 -24.34
N ALA A 27 -43.13 -14.29 -24.29
CA ALA A 27 -42.93 -12.85 -24.02
C ALA A 27 -41.64 -12.36 -24.69
N GLN A 28 -41.73 -11.34 -25.55
CA GLN A 28 -40.56 -10.70 -26.18
C GLN A 28 -40.19 -9.44 -25.41
N GLN A 29 -38.91 -9.24 -25.10
CA GLN A 29 -38.37 -7.90 -24.84
C GLN A 29 -36.96 -7.78 -25.42
N LYS A 30 -36.87 -7.09 -26.56
CA LYS A 30 -35.62 -6.49 -27.04
C LYS A 30 -35.48 -5.13 -26.35
N GLU A 31 -34.35 -4.87 -25.71
CA GLU A 31 -33.88 -3.50 -25.51
C GLU A 31 -32.43 -3.36 -26.00
N THR A 32 -32.28 -2.48 -27.00
CA THR A 32 -30.98 -2.00 -27.49
C THR A 32 -30.63 -0.70 -26.76
N PRO A 33 -29.36 -0.49 -26.32
CA PRO A 33 -28.99 0.75 -25.63
C PRO A 33 -28.99 1.95 -26.59
N LYS A 34 -29.65 3.05 -26.18
CA LYS A 34 -29.57 4.36 -26.86
C LYS A 34 -28.35 5.16 -26.39
N PRO A 35 -27.81 6.06 -27.24
CA PRO A 35 -26.60 6.83 -26.95
C PRO A 35 -26.82 7.99 -25.97
N MET A 36 -25.70 8.48 -25.43
CA MET A 36 -25.59 9.53 -24.41
C MET A 36 -25.81 10.92 -25.02
N SER A 37 -26.73 11.71 -24.46
CA SER A 37 -27.02 13.08 -24.93
C SER A 37 -26.04 14.11 -24.35
N GLU A 38 -25.65 15.08 -25.18
CA GLU A 38 -24.92 16.27 -24.78
C GLU A 38 -25.81 17.28 -24.02
N LEU A 39 -25.20 18.15 -23.23
CA LEU A 39 -25.80 19.44 -22.88
C LEU A 39 -24.72 20.53 -22.77
N HIS A 40 -24.58 21.33 -23.84
CA HIS A 40 -24.05 22.68 -23.74
C HIS A 40 -25.19 23.64 -23.37
N THR A 41 -24.88 24.69 -22.59
CA THR A 41 -25.28 26.09 -22.90
C THR A 41 -24.38 27.04 -22.09
N GLN A 42 -24.04 28.17 -22.71
CA GLN A 42 -23.13 29.20 -22.18
C GLN A 42 -23.88 30.25 -21.36
N GLY A 43 -23.14 31.04 -20.57
CA GLY A 43 -23.65 32.24 -19.89
C GLY A 43 -22.51 33.08 -19.32
N SER A 44 -22.12 34.12 -20.04
CA SER A 44 -21.03 35.05 -19.71
C SER A 44 -21.42 36.10 -18.65
N ILE A 45 -20.43 36.76 -18.04
CA ILE A 45 -20.29 38.23 -17.88
C ILE A 45 -18.90 38.53 -17.27
N ASP A 46 -18.41 39.75 -17.48
CA ASP A 46 -17.00 40.14 -17.70
C ASP A 46 -16.04 40.24 -16.49
N PRO A 47 -14.72 40.21 -16.76
CA PRO A 47 -13.69 40.65 -15.83
C PRO A 47 -13.56 42.19 -15.79
N SER A 48 -13.34 42.75 -14.59
CA SER A 48 -13.04 44.19 -14.45
C SER A 48 -11.53 44.44 -14.29
N GLU A 49 -11.01 45.30 -15.15
CA GLU A 49 -9.66 45.82 -15.20
C GLU A 49 -9.65 47.26 -14.65
N ASN A 50 -8.79 47.58 -13.66
CA ASN A 50 -8.15 48.91 -13.61
C ASN A 50 -6.93 48.99 -12.68
N ASN A 51 -5.76 49.08 -13.30
CA ASN A 51 -4.70 50.10 -13.16
C ASN A 51 -4.30 50.78 -11.83
N GLN A 52 -2.98 51.06 -11.82
CA GLN A 52 -2.24 52.19 -11.23
C GLN A 52 -2.06 52.16 -9.71
N THR A 53 -0.84 51.94 -9.19
CA THR A 53 0.39 52.76 -9.30
C THR A 53 0.25 54.10 -8.59
N GLU A 54 0.66 54.16 -7.32
CA GLU A 54 1.17 55.41 -6.77
C GLU A 54 2.48 55.18 -5.99
N LYS A 55 3.51 55.85 -6.48
CA LYS A 55 4.88 55.84 -5.98
C LYS A 55 5.12 57.23 -5.40
N LEU A 56 5.03 57.39 -4.08
CA LEU A 56 5.52 58.59 -3.42
C LEU A 56 6.69 58.28 -2.50
N LYS A 57 7.75 59.07 -2.67
CA LYS A 57 9.08 58.88 -2.10
C LYS A 57 9.47 60.21 -1.48
N SER A 58 9.53 60.28 -0.15
CA SER A 58 10.00 61.47 0.56
C SER A 58 10.73 61.08 1.85
N LEU A 59 12.05 61.27 1.85
CA LEU A 59 12.79 61.63 3.06
C LEU A 59 12.85 63.16 3.13
N PRO A 60 12.78 63.73 4.33
CA PRO A 60 13.78 64.68 4.80
C PRO A 60 14.50 64.10 6.04
N LYS A 61 15.82 63.96 6.01
CA LYS A 61 16.85 64.94 6.47
C LYS A 61 16.98 65.04 8.00
N GLU A 62 18.23 64.91 8.45
CA GLU A 62 18.68 64.96 9.85
C GLU A 62 18.61 66.37 10.43
N GLU A 63 18.39 66.46 11.74
CA GLU A 63 19.08 67.43 12.61
C GLU A 63 19.23 66.87 14.04
N LYS A 64 19.93 67.60 14.92
CA LYS A 64 20.85 67.04 15.93
C LYS A 64 20.32 66.91 17.38
N GLU A 65 20.87 65.90 18.07
CA GLU A 65 21.52 65.95 19.40
C GLU A 65 20.75 66.51 20.62
N SER A 66 20.36 65.60 21.52
CA SER A 66 20.40 65.80 22.99
C SER A 66 20.42 64.45 23.71
N ASP A 67 21.09 64.38 24.85
CA ASP A 67 21.41 63.13 25.54
C ASP A 67 20.22 62.49 26.27
N GLU A 68 19.87 61.25 25.91
CA GLU A 68 19.21 60.33 26.84
C GLU A 68 19.66 58.88 26.58
N VAL A 69 20.30 58.26 27.59
CA VAL A 69 20.79 56.88 27.52
C VAL A 69 19.62 55.90 27.71
N MET A 70 18.78 55.77 26.68
CA MET A 70 17.77 54.70 26.64
C MET A 70 18.45 53.38 26.26
N LEU A 71 18.60 52.51 27.27
CA LEU A 71 18.95 51.10 27.07
C LEU A 71 17.87 50.43 26.21
N SER A 72 18.14 50.25 24.92
CA SER A 72 17.27 49.44 24.08
C SER A 72 17.33 47.98 24.58
N PRO A 73 16.18 47.34 24.85
CA PRO A 73 16.18 45.93 25.21
C PRO A 73 16.65 45.14 23.99
N THR A 74 17.90 44.71 24.01
CA THR A 74 18.42 43.75 23.02
C THR A 74 17.73 42.42 23.25
N ILE A 75 16.56 42.25 22.64
CA ILE A 75 15.86 40.96 22.58
C ILE A 75 16.76 40.05 21.75
N PRO A 76 17.32 38.96 22.31
CA PRO A 76 18.05 38.01 21.50
C PRO A 76 17.08 37.41 20.47
N ILE A 77 17.47 37.41 19.19
CA ILE A 77 16.68 36.78 18.13
C ILE A 77 16.74 35.27 18.34
N VAL A 78 15.83 34.76 19.16
CA VAL A 78 15.65 33.32 19.38
C VAL A 78 15.08 32.72 18.10
N ASP A 79 15.88 31.85 17.46
CA ASP A 79 15.47 31.01 16.34
C ASP A 79 14.39 30.02 16.83
N LEU A 80 13.14 30.49 16.77
CA LEU A 80 11.94 29.82 17.26
C LEU A 80 11.69 28.48 16.56
N GLU A 81 12.28 28.26 15.37
CA GLU A 81 12.28 26.95 14.72
C GLU A 81 13.30 26.00 15.34
N ARG A 82 14.50 26.47 15.67
CA ARG A 82 15.55 25.66 16.29
C ARG A 82 15.15 25.17 17.69
N GLU A 83 14.40 25.97 18.45
CA GLU A 83 13.77 25.51 19.70
C GLU A 83 12.69 24.45 19.45
N LYS A 84 11.69 24.73 18.60
CA LYS A 84 10.64 23.76 18.24
C LYS A 84 11.18 22.44 17.67
N ARG A 85 12.35 22.46 17.01
CA ARG A 85 13.06 21.27 16.53
C ARG A 85 13.76 20.49 17.65
N LYS A 86 14.33 21.18 18.66
CA LYS A 86 14.88 20.55 19.88
C LYS A 86 13.77 19.89 20.69
N ASP A 87 12.65 20.58 20.92
CA ASP A 87 11.53 20.08 21.71
C ASP A 87 10.92 18.80 21.13
N LYS A 88 10.59 18.80 19.83
CA LYS A 88 10.09 17.60 19.14
C LYS A 88 11.07 16.42 19.18
N THR A 89 12.36 16.69 19.24
CA THR A 89 13.40 15.65 19.35
C THR A 89 13.47 15.12 20.78
N ALA A 90 13.45 15.98 21.79
CA ALA A 90 13.43 15.61 23.21
C ALA A 90 12.14 14.87 23.59
N GLU A 91 10.98 15.31 23.09
CA GLU A 91 9.68 14.66 23.26
C GLU A 91 9.67 13.25 22.64
N LYS A 92 10.18 13.10 21.42
CA LYS A 92 10.31 11.79 20.77
C LYS A 92 11.27 10.85 21.53
N GLN A 93 12.36 11.38 22.07
CA GLN A 93 13.27 10.61 22.94
C GLN A 93 12.61 10.20 24.26
N ARG A 94 11.85 11.10 24.91
CA ARG A 94 11.06 10.80 26.12
C ARG A 94 10.00 9.73 25.84
N TYR A 95 9.27 9.82 24.74
CA TYR A 95 8.28 8.81 24.31
C TYR A 95 8.92 7.43 24.10
N VAL A 96 10.06 7.35 23.41
CA VAL A 96 10.78 6.08 23.20
C VAL A 96 11.33 5.52 24.51
N ALA A 97 11.87 6.36 25.40
CA ALA A 97 12.32 5.95 26.72
C ALA A 97 11.16 5.44 27.59
N GLN A 98 10.00 6.10 27.54
CA GLN A 98 8.79 5.68 28.22
C GLN A 98 8.28 4.34 27.67
N LYS A 99 8.13 4.18 26.34
CA LYS A 99 7.75 2.89 25.73
C LYS A 99 8.70 1.76 26.08
N LYS A 100 10.02 2.03 26.13
CA LYS A 100 11.02 1.03 26.57
C LYS A 100 10.87 0.66 28.05
N ARG A 101 10.52 1.62 28.91
CA ARG A 101 10.19 1.38 30.34
C ARG A 101 8.89 0.59 30.49
N GLU A 102 7.84 0.95 29.76
CA GLU A 102 6.55 0.23 29.73
C GLU A 102 6.73 -1.22 29.29
N HIS A 103 7.43 -1.47 28.17
CA HIS A 103 7.73 -2.83 27.73
C HIS A 103 8.57 -3.61 28.75
N LYS A 104 9.59 -2.99 29.36
CA LYS A 104 10.39 -3.65 30.41
C LYS A 104 9.55 -3.96 31.65
N ALA A 105 8.67 -3.05 32.07
CA ALA A 105 7.76 -3.24 33.20
C ALA A 105 6.73 -4.36 32.94
N GLN A 106 6.09 -4.35 31.77
CA GLN A 106 5.17 -5.41 31.33
C GLN A 106 5.88 -6.77 31.21
N GLN A 107 7.14 -6.79 30.75
CA GLN A 107 7.94 -8.01 30.69
C GLN A 107 8.26 -8.54 32.10
N SER A 108 8.63 -7.66 33.06
CA SER A 108 8.80 -8.05 34.46
C SER A 108 7.50 -8.44 35.17
N GLN A 109 6.34 -7.97 34.71
CA GLN A 109 5.03 -8.40 35.22
C GLN A 109 4.57 -9.74 34.62
N LYS A 110 4.97 -10.06 33.38
CA LYS A 110 4.76 -11.39 32.76
C LYS A 110 5.74 -12.47 33.20
N LEU A 111 6.83 -12.09 33.87
CA LEU A 111 7.71 -13.02 34.58
C LEU A 111 6.98 -13.51 35.85
N VAL A 112 6.12 -14.52 35.66
CA VAL A 112 5.63 -15.36 36.77
C VAL A 112 6.87 -15.83 37.54
N LYS A 113 6.95 -15.51 38.84
CA LYS A 113 8.03 -16.02 39.69
C LYS A 113 7.99 -17.54 39.61
N ALA A 114 9.01 -18.13 38.97
CA ALA A 114 9.16 -19.57 38.93
C ALA A 114 9.15 -20.08 40.37
N LYS A 115 8.28 -21.05 40.67
CA LYS A 115 8.30 -21.73 41.97
C LYS A 115 9.68 -22.36 42.14
N ALA A 116 10.25 -22.31 43.35
CA ALA A 116 11.59 -22.84 43.60
C ALA A 116 11.74 -24.32 43.20
N SER A 117 10.63 -25.07 43.18
CA SER A 117 10.51 -26.43 42.65
C SER A 117 10.73 -26.61 41.13
N VAL A 118 11.09 -25.55 40.40
CA VAL A 118 11.46 -25.59 38.96
C VAL A 118 12.97 -25.39 38.79
N ALA A 119 13.68 -24.95 39.82
CA ALA A 119 15.14 -24.93 39.82
C ALA A 119 15.66 -26.33 40.14
N LEU A 120 16.44 -26.92 39.24
CA LEU A 120 17.20 -28.13 39.52
C LEU A 120 18.12 -27.87 40.72
N THR A 121 18.11 -28.79 41.67
CA THR A 121 18.99 -28.75 42.85
C THR A 121 20.46 -28.81 42.42
N PRO A 122 21.41 -28.33 43.25
CA PRO A 122 22.83 -28.49 42.98
C PRO A 122 23.25 -29.94 42.71
N GLN A 123 22.57 -30.92 43.34
CA GLN A 123 22.77 -32.34 43.10
C GLN A 123 22.28 -32.77 41.70
N GLU A 124 21.08 -32.36 41.27
CA GLU A 124 20.57 -32.66 39.92
C GLU A 124 21.41 -31.98 38.82
N LEU A 125 21.92 -30.77 39.08
CA LEU A 125 22.85 -30.08 38.19
C LEU A 125 24.20 -30.81 38.08
N ALA A 126 24.70 -31.41 39.17
CA ALA A 126 25.95 -32.18 39.16
C ALA A 126 25.83 -33.48 38.34
N VAL A 127 24.66 -34.14 38.35
CA VAL A 127 24.40 -35.34 37.52
C VAL A 127 24.48 -35.03 36.02
N ILE A 128 24.19 -33.80 35.61
CA ILE A 128 24.31 -33.34 34.22
C ILE A 128 25.78 -33.02 33.85
N GLN A 129 26.60 -32.59 34.81
CA GLN A 129 28.00 -32.20 34.58
C GLN A 129 28.96 -33.39 34.43
N GLY A 130 28.62 -34.55 34.98
CA GLY A 130 29.45 -35.76 34.94
C GLY A 130 29.20 -36.71 33.76
N LYS A 131 28.34 -36.35 32.81
CA LYS A 131 27.96 -37.22 31.68
C LYS A 131 28.13 -36.50 30.36
N ASP A 132 29.09 -36.94 29.56
CA ASP A 132 29.29 -36.48 28.18
C ASP A 132 28.12 -36.92 27.29
N PHE A 133 27.01 -36.20 27.37
CA PHE A 133 25.93 -36.32 26.40
C PHE A 133 26.48 -35.84 25.05
N PRO A 134 26.54 -36.69 24.01
CA PRO A 134 26.98 -36.25 22.69
C PRO A 134 26.02 -35.16 22.20
N ARG A 135 26.51 -33.92 22.18
CA ARG A 135 25.78 -32.75 21.66
C ARG A 135 25.77 -32.78 20.14
N GLU A 136 25.11 -33.78 19.58
CA GLU A 136 24.69 -33.80 18.19
C GLU A 136 23.80 -32.59 17.94
N LYS A 137 24.36 -31.59 17.28
CA LYS A 137 23.64 -30.39 16.86
C LYS A 137 22.62 -30.78 15.80
N LYS A 138 21.39 -31.11 16.22
CA LYS A 138 20.26 -31.38 15.30
C LYS A 138 19.97 -30.13 14.46
N THR A 139 20.55 -30.07 13.27
CA THR A 139 20.30 -29.01 12.29
C THR A 139 18.97 -29.27 11.60
N ILE A 140 18.00 -28.38 11.82
CA ILE A 140 16.73 -28.41 11.08
C ILE A 140 16.97 -27.85 9.68
N SER A 141 16.95 -28.70 8.66
CA SER A 141 17.03 -28.29 7.25
C SER A 141 15.64 -27.94 6.72
N PHE A 142 15.37 -26.65 6.51
CA PHE A 142 14.16 -26.22 5.81
C PHE A 142 14.34 -26.35 4.30
N GLN A 143 13.76 -27.38 3.70
CA GLN A 143 13.64 -27.47 2.24
C GLN A 143 12.36 -26.76 1.79
N THR A 144 12.50 -25.57 1.21
CA THR A 144 11.38 -24.90 0.53
C THR A 144 11.21 -25.49 -0.87
N SER A 145 10.38 -26.53 -1.00
CA SER A 145 9.85 -26.92 -2.30
C SER A 145 8.90 -25.82 -2.80
N ASN A 146 9.37 -25.01 -3.75
CA ASN A 146 8.56 -23.93 -4.33
C ASN A 146 7.35 -24.48 -5.14
N ALA A 147 7.41 -25.75 -5.54
CA ALA A 147 6.31 -26.49 -6.14
C ALA A 147 5.13 -26.62 -5.16
N GLY A 148 3.97 -26.09 -5.54
CA GLY A 148 2.71 -26.20 -4.78
C GLY A 148 2.40 -25.06 -3.80
N TYR A 149 3.29 -24.08 -3.58
CA TYR A 149 3.00 -22.95 -2.68
C TYR A 149 1.71 -22.20 -3.06
N ILE A 150 1.56 -21.88 -4.35
CA ILE A 150 0.38 -21.17 -4.87
C ILE A 150 -0.90 -21.96 -4.60
N ASP A 151 -0.91 -23.27 -4.78
CA ASP A 151 -2.13 -24.07 -4.69
C ASP A 151 -2.54 -24.33 -3.23
N VAL A 152 -1.57 -24.56 -2.35
CA VAL A 152 -1.81 -24.58 -0.88
C VAL A 152 -2.38 -23.25 -0.40
N MET A 153 -1.88 -22.12 -0.90
CA MET A 153 -2.38 -20.79 -0.52
C MET A 153 -3.76 -20.50 -1.12
N LYS A 154 -4.06 -20.94 -2.35
CA LYS A 154 -5.42 -20.90 -2.93
C LYS A 154 -6.41 -21.71 -2.08
N GLN A 155 -6.03 -22.91 -1.66
CA GLN A 155 -6.86 -23.78 -0.80
C GLN A 155 -7.14 -23.13 0.56
N LYS A 156 -6.10 -22.60 1.23
CA LYS A 156 -6.26 -21.85 2.49
C LYS A 156 -7.19 -20.66 2.34
N PHE A 157 -6.99 -19.86 1.30
CA PHE A 157 -7.87 -18.73 1.00
C PHE A 157 -9.32 -19.17 0.73
N ALA A 158 -9.54 -20.27 0.02
CA ALA A 158 -10.89 -20.79 -0.24
C ALA A 158 -11.63 -21.16 1.08
N GLN A 159 -10.89 -21.69 2.07
CA GLN A 159 -11.43 -22.05 3.38
C GLN A 159 -11.71 -20.82 4.27
N ASN A 160 -10.77 -19.87 4.37
CA ASN A 160 -10.81 -18.82 5.38
C ASN A 160 -11.12 -17.40 4.85
N LYS A 161 -11.08 -17.20 3.52
CA LYS A 161 -11.24 -15.90 2.82
C LYS A 161 -10.41 -14.76 3.44
N ASN A 162 -9.24 -15.07 3.99
CA ASN A 162 -8.42 -14.10 4.70
C ASN A 162 -7.69 -13.15 3.71
N PRO A 163 -7.81 -11.81 3.85
CA PRO A 163 -7.17 -10.84 2.94
C PRO A 163 -5.64 -10.98 2.90
N ARG A 164 -5.01 -11.45 3.97
CA ARG A 164 -3.55 -11.66 4.02
C ARG A 164 -3.10 -12.83 3.15
N GLU A 165 -3.90 -13.90 3.05
CA GLU A 165 -3.61 -15.03 2.17
C GLU A 165 -3.74 -14.61 0.70
N ALA A 166 -4.76 -13.80 0.37
CA ALA A 166 -4.90 -13.19 -0.96
C ALA A 166 -3.73 -12.24 -1.31
N LEU A 167 -3.26 -11.43 -0.36
CA LEU A 167 -2.08 -10.59 -0.55
C LEU A 167 -0.79 -11.43 -0.76
N LEU A 168 -0.65 -12.55 -0.07
CA LEU A 168 0.49 -13.45 -0.24
C LEU A 168 0.48 -14.10 -1.63
N LEU A 169 -0.68 -14.54 -2.12
CA LEU A 169 -0.86 -14.98 -3.50
C LEU A 169 -0.50 -13.87 -4.50
N ALA A 170 -1.03 -12.67 -4.33
CA ALA A 170 -0.74 -11.53 -5.19
C ALA A 170 0.77 -11.21 -5.25
N LYS A 171 1.46 -11.27 -4.10
CA LYS A 171 2.92 -11.08 -4.02
C LYS A 171 3.70 -12.21 -4.69
N ALA A 172 3.21 -13.44 -4.66
CA ALA A 172 3.84 -14.57 -5.32
C ALA A 172 3.70 -14.48 -6.85
N PHE A 173 2.48 -14.24 -7.35
CA PHE A 173 2.24 -13.99 -8.79
C PHE A 173 2.99 -12.75 -9.32
N TYR A 174 3.12 -11.69 -8.51
CA TYR A 174 3.93 -10.53 -8.90
C TYR A 174 5.42 -10.89 -9.05
N LYS A 175 5.93 -11.81 -8.23
CA LYS A 175 7.33 -12.29 -8.29
C LYS A 175 7.58 -13.25 -9.45
N SER A 176 6.59 -14.04 -9.88
CA SER A 176 6.70 -14.90 -11.08
C SER A 176 6.50 -14.15 -12.40
N GLY A 177 6.14 -12.86 -12.36
CA GLY A 177 5.84 -12.05 -13.54
C GLY A 177 4.41 -12.22 -14.06
N GLU A 178 3.57 -13.01 -13.38
CA GLU A 178 2.16 -13.23 -13.70
C GLU A 178 1.30 -12.04 -13.24
N TYR A 179 1.55 -10.86 -13.82
CA TYR A 179 0.98 -9.60 -13.35
C TYR A 179 -0.55 -9.55 -13.41
N ALA A 180 -1.20 -10.29 -14.33
CA ALA A 180 -2.65 -10.39 -14.37
C ALA A 180 -3.21 -11.07 -13.10
N GLN A 181 -2.67 -12.23 -12.72
CA GLN A 181 -3.01 -12.90 -11.46
C GLN A 181 -2.64 -12.04 -10.25
N ALA A 182 -1.50 -11.34 -10.28
CA ALA A 182 -1.11 -10.42 -9.22
C ALA A 182 -2.13 -9.28 -9.04
N GLU A 183 -2.69 -8.74 -10.13
CA GLU A 183 -3.77 -7.74 -10.10
C GLU A 183 -5.04 -8.32 -9.46
N GLU A 184 -5.52 -9.47 -9.92
CA GLU A 184 -6.74 -10.11 -9.42
C GLU A 184 -6.67 -10.43 -7.91
N TRP A 185 -5.58 -11.05 -7.47
CA TRP A 185 -5.41 -11.42 -6.07
C TRP A 185 -5.20 -10.21 -5.16
N ALA A 186 -4.55 -9.15 -5.66
CA ALA A 186 -4.42 -7.90 -4.93
C ALA A 186 -5.78 -7.17 -4.83
N LEU A 187 -6.59 -7.19 -5.89
CA LEU A 187 -7.95 -6.65 -5.86
C LEU A 187 -8.83 -7.38 -4.85
N ARG A 188 -8.76 -8.72 -4.83
CA ARG A 188 -9.48 -9.58 -3.88
C ARG A 188 -9.05 -9.34 -2.42
N ALA A 189 -7.77 -9.02 -2.18
CA ALA A 189 -7.32 -8.59 -0.87
C ALA A 189 -7.89 -7.20 -0.50
N ASN A 190 -7.83 -6.21 -1.42
CA ASN A 190 -8.35 -4.85 -1.21
C ASN A 190 -9.87 -4.79 -0.97
N SER A 191 -10.65 -5.70 -1.56
CA SER A 191 -12.10 -5.75 -1.38
C SER A 191 -12.53 -6.40 -0.05
N LEU A 192 -11.66 -7.25 0.53
CA LEU A 192 -11.84 -7.83 1.86
C LEU A 192 -11.32 -6.92 2.98
N ASP A 193 -10.19 -6.26 2.76
CA ASP A 193 -9.56 -5.32 3.71
C ASP A 193 -8.98 -4.12 2.95
N LYS A 194 -9.62 -2.96 3.13
CA LYS A 194 -9.25 -1.71 2.46
C LYS A 194 -8.05 -1.03 3.12
N ASP A 195 -7.73 -1.36 4.36
CA ASP A 195 -6.62 -0.75 5.12
C ASP A 195 -5.29 -1.46 4.86
N LEU A 196 -5.33 -2.62 4.19
CA LEU A 196 -4.17 -3.39 3.76
C LEU A 196 -3.39 -2.67 2.63
N ALA A 197 -2.62 -1.64 3.00
CA ALA A 197 -1.84 -0.78 2.10
C ALA A 197 -1.03 -1.54 1.03
N GLU A 198 -0.48 -2.69 1.40
CA GLU A 198 0.35 -3.51 0.52
C GLU A 198 -0.41 -4.13 -0.66
N SER A 199 -1.71 -4.46 -0.54
CA SER A 199 -2.49 -4.95 -1.69
C SER A 199 -2.79 -3.83 -2.68
N TRP A 200 -3.00 -2.59 -2.24
CA TRP A 200 -3.08 -1.43 -3.15
C TRP A 200 -1.77 -1.23 -3.91
N PHE A 201 -0.63 -1.42 -3.25
CA PHE A 201 0.69 -1.29 -3.89
C PHE A 201 0.98 -2.42 -4.89
N VAL A 202 0.65 -3.67 -4.57
CA VAL A 202 0.83 -4.80 -5.50
C VAL A 202 -0.11 -4.66 -6.70
N PHE A 203 -1.38 -4.31 -6.49
CA PHE A 203 -2.36 -4.05 -7.56
C PHE A 203 -1.86 -3.00 -8.56
N ALA A 204 -1.42 -1.84 -8.05
CA ALA A 204 -0.97 -0.76 -8.91
C ALA A 204 0.37 -1.07 -9.62
N LYS A 205 1.29 -1.76 -8.94
CA LYS A 205 2.53 -2.24 -9.57
C LYS A 205 2.26 -3.24 -10.68
N ALA A 206 1.35 -4.19 -10.46
CA ALA A 206 0.95 -5.19 -11.45
C ALA A 206 0.36 -4.52 -12.70
N LYS A 207 -0.61 -3.60 -12.52
CA LYS A 207 -1.14 -2.77 -13.62
C LYS A 207 -0.05 -2.03 -14.38
N ALA A 208 0.86 -1.37 -13.67
CA ALA A 208 1.92 -0.59 -14.31
C ALA A 208 2.96 -1.46 -15.03
N LYS A 209 3.25 -2.69 -14.55
CA LYS A 209 4.07 -3.67 -15.29
C LYS A 209 3.37 -4.22 -16.54
N MET A 210 2.04 -4.23 -16.56
CA MET A 210 1.21 -4.50 -17.76
C MET A 210 1.00 -3.26 -18.66
N GLY A 211 1.78 -2.18 -18.49
CA GLY A 211 1.65 -0.94 -19.28
C GLY A 211 0.43 -0.07 -18.94
N LYS A 212 -0.47 -0.51 -18.04
CA LYS A 212 -1.68 0.20 -17.60
C LYS A 212 -1.36 1.32 -16.59
N HIS A 213 -0.40 2.19 -16.93
CA HIS A 213 0.15 3.20 -16.02
C HIS A 213 -0.91 4.20 -15.53
N GLN A 214 -1.82 4.64 -16.40
CA GLN A 214 -2.86 5.61 -16.03
C GLN A 214 -3.85 5.03 -15.00
N GLU A 215 -4.25 3.77 -15.16
CA GLU A 215 -5.09 3.08 -14.19
C GLU A 215 -4.38 2.90 -12.84
N ALA A 216 -3.09 2.50 -12.86
CA ALA A 216 -2.28 2.37 -11.66
C ALA A 216 -2.17 3.72 -10.90
N LEU A 217 -1.95 4.82 -11.62
CA LEU A 217 -1.92 6.17 -11.06
C LEU A 217 -3.29 6.59 -10.51
N LYS A 218 -4.40 6.30 -11.21
CA LYS A 218 -5.76 6.58 -10.74
C LYS A 218 -6.04 5.90 -9.41
N VAL A 219 -5.73 4.60 -9.29
CA VAL A 219 -5.98 3.82 -8.07
C VAL A 219 -5.11 4.26 -6.91
N LEU A 220 -3.80 4.45 -7.11
CA LEU A 220 -2.93 4.97 -6.04
C LEU A 220 -3.27 6.39 -5.63
N SER A 221 -3.70 7.24 -6.56
CA SER A 221 -4.11 8.62 -6.23
C SER A 221 -5.37 8.62 -5.35
N SER A 222 -6.34 7.74 -5.63
CA SER A 222 -7.51 7.54 -4.77
C SER A 222 -7.11 7.01 -3.39
N TYR A 223 -6.24 5.99 -3.31
CA TYR A 223 -5.73 5.47 -2.04
C TYR A 223 -4.93 6.50 -1.25
N TYR A 224 -4.12 7.33 -1.92
CA TYR A 224 -3.36 8.42 -1.27
C TYR A 224 -4.28 9.55 -0.76
N LYS A 225 -5.38 9.86 -1.46
CA LYS A 225 -6.33 10.89 -1.03
C LYS A 225 -6.90 10.60 0.36
N SER A 226 -7.24 9.35 0.68
CA SER A 226 -7.72 8.93 2.00
C SER A 226 -6.58 8.67 2.99
N SER A 227 -5.62 7.81 2.64
CA SER A 227 -4.57 7.34 3.58
C SER A 227 -3.47 8.35 3.88
N LYS A 228 -3.26 9.35 3.01
CA LYS A 228 -2.09 10.25 2.98
C LYS A 228 -0.73 9.52 3.00
N SER A 229 -0.69 8.23 2.65
CA SER A 229 0.50 7.38 2.80
C SER A 229 1.72 7.91 2.03
N PRO A 230 2.86 8.21 2.69
CA PRO A 230 4.08 8.65 2.01
C PRO A 230 4.58 7.66 0.96
N LYS A 231 4.45 6.36 1.25
CA LYS A 231 4.83 5.26 0.33
C LYS A 231 3.93 5.19 -0.90
N ALA A 232 2.64 5.56 -0.78
CA ALA A 232 1.77 5.72 -1.93
C ALA A 232 2.22 6.90 -2.82
N LYS A 233 2.57 8.05 -2.20
CA LYS A 233 3.10 9.23 -2.91
C LYS A 233 4.39 8.91 -3.66
N GLU A 234 5.33 8.21 -3.03
CA GLU A 234 6.57 7.75 -3.64
C GLU A 234 6.31 6.82 -4.85
N LEU A 235 5.41 5.85 -4.71
CA LEU A 235 5.06 4.91 -5.78
C LEU A 235 4.35 5.61 -6.95
N ILE A 236 3.50 6.61 -6.69
CA ILE A 236 2.91 7.47 -7.72
C ILE A 236 4.02 8.18 -8.53
N THR A 237 5.01 8.77 -7.86
CA THR A 237 6.15 9.41 -8.54
C THR A 237 6.91 8.41 -9.40
N LYS A 238 7.25 7.22 -8.86
CA LYS A 238 7.95 6.17 -9.60
C LYS A 238 7.20 5.69 -10.84
N ILE A 239 5.87 5.56 -10.77
CA ILE A 239 5.05 5.16 -11.93
C ILE A 239 5.01 6.30 -12.97
N LYS A 240 4.90 7.57 -12.55
CA LYS A 240 4.97 8.73 -13.46
C LYS A 240 6.30 8.79 -14.23
N THR A 241 7.41 8.53 -13.55
CA THR A 241 8.77 8.50 -14.14
C THR A 241 9.14 7.16 -14.78
N ARG A 242 8.20 6.19 -14.84
CA ARG A 242 8.42 4.82 -15.36
C ARG A 242 9.59 4.07 -14.69
N SER A 243 9.96 4.43 -13.46
CA SER A 243 11.08 3.87 -12.69
C SER A 243 10.61 2.81 -11.68
N ILE A 244 9.93 1.76 -12.18
CA ILE A 244 9.29 0.68 -11.39
C ILE A 244 9.66 -0.72 -11.88
#